data_AF-A0A7Z9HFL6-F1
#
_entry.id   AF-A0A7Z9HFL6-F1
#
_cell.length_a   1.000
_cell.length_b   1.000
_cell.length_c   1.000
_cell.angle_alpha   90.00
_cell.angle_beta   90.00
_cell.angle_gamma   90.00
#
_symmetry.space_group_name_H-M   'P 1'
#
loop_
_entity.id
_entity.type
_entity.pdbx_description
1 polymer ?
#
loop_
_entity_poly.entity_id
_entity_poly.type
_entity_poly.pdbx_seq_one_letter_code
_entity_poly.pdbx_strand_id
1 'polypeptide(L)'
;KSVQIMPLILEDALLSAADGLVQSGSKIWFHFQKYPWDLACPEQNPGVGEHRRHIETRLTQGLPDPKLAHVLSGTYHLGISPHIYSYYHLLADLLPHLIASQKFPVLVPEFMPTQFIDLLKEAEFEVQVLSPEIFMVERLLIPEMNIPDWNSEKVKLIQYFFEKIVPLKSLPNSQSSNSEKRIYVSRKLAVKRHLSNEDEFLPLLKKHKFSKIYLEHLSVPEQVQLFRSASHVIAAHGAGLTNILFAPADVKILEIRPVLTSGQFCFENLFSLGWPGSEHLVPPLSGEFALPLELLDEVLERWQGEPKT
;
A
#
# COMPACT_ATOMS: atom_id res chain seq x y z
N LYS A 1 -22.68 6.29 7.19
CA LYS A 1 -22.53 7.49 6.33
C LYS A 1 -21.62 7.07 5.20
N SER A 2 -21.94 7.39 3.95
CA SER A 2 -21.05 7.11 2.81
C SER A 2 -19.74 7.86 3.02
N VAL A 3 -18.60 7.20 2.78
CA VAL A 3 -17.29 7.87 2.80
C VAL A 3 -17.33 8.98 1.76
N GLN A 4 -17.28 10.24 2.20
CA GLN A 4 -17.26 11.38 1.28
C GLN A 4 -15.81 11.65 0.92
N ILE A 5 -15.29 10.92 -0.05
CA ILE A 5 -14.00 11.22 -0.68
C ILE A 5 -14.26 12.36 -1.67
N MET A 6 -13.60 13.50 -1.51
CA MET A 6 -13.78 14.65 -2.39
C MET A 6 -12.55 14.79 -3.29
N PRO A 7 -12.57 14.21 -4.51
CA PRO A 7 -11.46 14.38 -5.41
C PRO A 7 -11.35 15.84 -5.86
N LEU A 8 -10.11 16.30 -6.03
CA LEU A 8 -9.83 17.55 -6.69
C LEU A 8 -10.01 17.33 -8.20
N ILE A 9 -10.85 18.14 -8.82
CA ILE A 9 -11.09 18.12 -10.26
C ILE A 9 -10.31 19.29 -10.86
N LEU A 10 -9.41 18.96 -11.79
CA LEU A 10 -8.67 19.95 -12.58
C LEU A 10 -9.10 19.88 -14.04
N GLU A 11 -9.16 21.02 -14.67
CA GLU A 11 -9.35 21.16 -16.12
C GLU A 11 -8.01 21.52 -16.77
N ASP A 12 -7.76 21.02 -17.98
CA ASP A 12 -6.52 21.24 -18.74
C ASP A 12 -5.26 20.98 -17.89
N ALA A 13 -5.25 19.81 -17.23
CA ALA A 13 -4.20 19.41 -16.31
C ALA A 13 -3.01 18.83 -17.06
N LEU A 14 -1.83 19.42 -16.85
CA LEU A 14 -0.58 18.93 -17.40
C LEU A 14 0.02 17.87 -16.47
N LEU A 15 0.10 16.63 -16.94
CA LEU A 15 0.54 15.45 -16.19
C LEU A 15 1.91 14.96 -16.70
N SER A 16 2.86 14.79 -15.79
CA SER A 16 4.06 13.99 -15.99
C SER A 16 3.74 12.53 -15.64
N ALA A 17 3.56 11.67 -16.64
CA ALA A 17 3.23 10.25 -16.40
C ALA A 17 4.40 9.43 -15.84
N ALA A 18 5.63 9.98 -15.89
CA ALA A 18 6.82 9.37 -15.30
C ALA A 18 6.73 9.21 -13.77
N ASP A 19 5.96 10.06 -13.09
CA ASP A 19 5.93 10.13 -11.62
C ASP A 19 4.62 10.65 -11.01
N GLY A 20 3.70 11.17 -11.83
CA GLY A 20 2.41 11.68 -11.38
C GLY A 20 2.45 13.13 -10.89
N LEU A 21 3.47 13.92 -11.22
CA LEU A 21 3.41 15.37 -11.02
C LEU A 21 2.33 15.97 -11.94
N VAL A 22 1.39 16.68 -11.34
CA VAL A 22 0.33 17.40 -12.07
C VAL A 22 0.50 18.90 -11.90
N GLN A 23 0.29 19.65 -12.97
CA GLN A 23 0.25 21.11 -12.97
C GLN A 23 -1.06 21.60 -13.60
N SER A 24 -1.69 22.61 -12.98
CA SER A 24 -2.81 23.37 -13.53
C SER A 24 -2.62 24.85 -13.21
N GLY A 25 -2.40 25.66 -14.24
CA GLY A 25 -1.99 27.07 -14.06
C GLY A 25 -0.67 27.17 -13.29
N SER A 26 -0.66 27.94 -12.19
CA SER A 26 0.50 28.07 -11.30
C SER A 26 0.61 26.97 -10.24
N LYS A 27 -0.42 26.14 -10.08
CA LYS A 27 -0.47 25.15 -9.01
C LYS A 27 0.03 23.80 -9.49
N ILE A 28 0.73 23.10 -8.61
CA ILE A 28 1.19 21.74 -8.82
C ILE A 28 0.75 20.83 -7.66
N TRP A 29 0.62 19.54 -7.97
CA TRP A 29 0.31 18.48 -7.03
C TRP A 29 1.26 17.31 -7.29
N PHE A 30 1.84 16.77 -6.23
CA PHE A 30 2.75 15.63 -6.30
C PHE A 30 2.37 14.59 -5.23
N HIS A 31 2.43 13.31 -5.59
CA HIS A 31 1.84 12.21 -4.82
C HIS A 31 0.36 12.49 -4.52
N PHE A 32 -0.45 12.53 -5.58
CA PHE A 32 -1.86 12.93 -5.53
C PHE A 32 -2.02 14.31 -4.85
N GLN A 33 -3.01 14.50 -3.98
CA GLN A 33 -3.19 15.74 -3.23
C GLN A 33 -2.28 15.89 -2.00
N LYS A 34 -1.27 15.02 -1.78
CA LYS A 34 -0.45 15.04 -0.56
C LYS A 34 0.44 16.27 -0.48
N TYR A 35 1.02 16.67 -1.61
CA TYR A 35 1.94 17.81 -1.67
C TYR A 35 1.46 18.85 -2.70
N PRO A 36 0.42 19.65 -2.41
CA PRO A 36 0.07 20.81 -3.22
C PRO A 36 1.14 21.90 -3.09
N TRP A 37 1.34 22.67 -4.15
CA TRP A 37 2.30 23.78 -4.16
C TRP A 37 1.88 24.84 -5.19
N ASP A 38 1.97 26.12 -4.85
CA ASP A 38 1.70 27.24 -5.75
C ASP A 38 3.00 27.91 -6.19
N LEU A 39 3.30 27.85 -7.49
CA LEU A 39 4.49 28.46 -8.08
C LEU A 39 4.41 29.99 -8.10
N ALA A 40 3.20 30.58 -8.05
CA ALA A 40 3.01 32.02 -8.07
C ALA A 40 3.04 32.65 -6.67
N CYS A 41 2.81 31.86 -5.61
CA CYS A 41 2.75 32.34 -4.23
C CYS A 41 3.68 31.52 -3.29
N PRO A 42 5.02 31.57 -3.47
CA PRO A 42 5.95 30.75 -2.68
C PRO A 42 5.81 30.92 -1.17
N GLU A 43 5.46 32.12 -0.71
CA GLU A 43 5.29 32.48 0.70
C GLU A 43 4.09 31.78 1.37
N GLN A 44 3.09 31.35 0.59
CA GLN A 44 1.90 30.66 1.10
C GLN A 44 2.07 29.14 1.15
N ASN A 45 3.15 28.63 0.54
CA ASN A 45 3.41 27.20 0.55
C ASN A 45 3.89 26.74 1.93
N PRO A 46 3.73 25.44 2.24
CA PRO A 46 4.27 24.87 3.47
C PRO A 46 5.76 25.18 3.63
N GLY A 47 6.13 25.60 4.85
CA GLY A 47 7.49 25.99 5.21
C GLY A 47 8.48 24.82 5.29
N VAL A 48 9.45 24.89 6.20
CA VAL A 48 10.46 23.83 6.35
C VAL A 48 9.79 22.53 6.79
N GLY A 49 10.11 21.42 6.11
CA GLY A 49 9.60 20.10 6.47
C GLY A 49 9.62 19.10 5.33
N GLU A 50 8.99 17.95 5.57
CA GLU A 50 8.89 16.86 4.61
C GLU A 50 8.23 17.30 3.28
N HIS A 51 7.14 18.07 3.38
CA HIS A 51 6.38 18.56 2.21
C HIS A 51 7.26 19.33 1.24
N ARG A 52 7.91 20.38 1.73
CA ARG A 52 8.80 21.23 0.93
C ARG A 52 9.95 20.44 0.34
N ARG A 53 10.58 19.56 1.14
CA ARG A 53 11.70 18.72 0.67
C ARG A 53 11.30 17.86 -0.53
N HIS A 54 10.13 17.22 -0.51
CA HIS A 54 9.69 16.37 -1.62
C HIS A 54 9.42 17.18 -2.89
N ILE A 55 8.72 18.31 -2.77
CA ILE A 55 8.43 19.17 -3.92
C ILE A 55 9.69 19.78 -4.50
N GLU A 56 10.55 20.40 -3.68
CA GLU A 56 11.78 21.03 -4.16
C GLU A 56 12.71 20.00 -4.81
N THR A 57 12.86 18.81 -4.21
CA THR A 57 13.63 17.71 -4.82
C THR A 57 13.05 17.34 -6.18
N ARG A 58 11.73 17.24 -6.31
CA ARG A 58 11.09 16.95 -7.59
C ARG A 58 11.27 18.08 -8.60
N LEU A 59 11.18 19.34 -8.17
CA LEU A 59 11.34 20.50 -9.05
C LEU A 59 12.77 20.61 -9.63
N THR A 60 13.78 20.02 -8.99
CA THR A 60 15.14 19.93 -9.59
C THR A 60 15.17 19.15 -10.91
N GLN A 61 14.17 18.32 -11.18
CA GLN A 61 14.03 17.56 -12.43
C GLN A 61 13.27 18.36 -13.52
N GLY A 62 12.86 19.59 -13.22
CA GLY A 62 12.09 20.45 -14.12
C GLY A 62 10.57 20.25 -14.05
N LEU A 63 9.83 21.23 -14.57
CA LEU A 63 8.38 21.15 -14.75
C LEU A 63 8.05 20.53 -16.11
N PRO A 64 6.88 19.86 -16.25
CA PRO A 64 6.43 19.36 -17.54
C PRO A 64 6.28 20.52 -18.54
N ASP A 65 6.83 20.36 -19.75
CA ASP A 65 6.70 21.32 -20.85
C ASP A 65 5.39 21.05 -21.63
N PRO A 66 4.42 21.99 -21.65
CA PRO A 66 3.18 21.86 -22.40
C PRO A 66 3.39 21.60 -23.90
N LYS A 67 4.52 22.04 -24.49
CA LYS A 67 4.80 21.85 -25.92
C LYS A 67 5.12 20.40 -26.28
N LEU A 68 5.52 19.60 -25.29
CA LEU A 68 5.80 18.18 -25.45
C LEU A 68 4.58 17.32 -25.07
N ALA A 69 3.45 17.94 -24.72
CA ALA A 69 2.31 17.23 -24.18
C ALA A 69 1.46 16.55 -25.26
N HIS A 70 1.18 15.26 -25.06
CA HIS A 70 0.14 14.55 -25.80
C HIS A 70 -1.24 14.90 -25.25
N VAL A 71 -2.23 15.13 -26.12
CA VAL A 71 -3.58 15.48 -25.67
C VAL A 71 -4.37 14.23 -25.31
N LEU A 72 -4.97 14.22 -24.11
CA LEU A 72 -5.94 13.23 -23.66
C LEU A 72 -7.29 13.92 -23.41
N SER A 73 -8.18 13.80 -24.37
CA SER A 73 -9.57 14.28 -24.26
C SER A 73 -10.41 13.35 -23.38
N GLY A 74 -11.32 13.92 -22.60
CA GLY A 74 -12.19 13.22 -21.68
C GLY A 74 -11.86 13.44 -20.19
N THR A 75 -12.53 12.66 -19.34
CA THR A 75 -12.40 12.72 -17.88
C THR A 75 -11.70 11.47 -17.38
N TYR A 76 -10.67 11.63 -16.55
CA TYR A 76 -9.84 10.54 -16.07
C TYR A 76 -9.55 10.63 -14.56
N HIS A 77 -9.34 9.49 -13.92
CA HIS A 77 -8.74 9.42 -12.59
C HIS A 77 -7.22 9.38 -12.68
N LEU A 78 -6.53 10.12 -11.82
CA LEU A 78 -5.09 10.01 -11.65
C LEU A 78 -4.75 8.76 -10.82
N GLY A 79 -4.24 7.73 -11.48
CA GLY A 79 -3.67 6.53 -10.85
C GLY A 79 -2.15 6.51 -10.84
N ILE A 80 -1.50 7.65 -11.07
CA ILE A 80 -0.03 7.78 -11.12
C ILE A 80 0.47 8.52 -9.88
N SER A 81 1.38 7.90 -9.14
CA SER A 81 2.11 8.54 -8.05
C SER A 81 3.53 7.96 -7.93
N PRO A 82 4.45 8.65 -7.25
CA PRO A 82 5.85 8.22 -7.12
C PRO A 82 6.03 6.88 -6.40
N HIS A 83 4.99 6.42 -5.70
CA HIS A 83 5.02 5.22 -4.88
C HIS A 83 3.93 4.22 -5.26
N ILE A 84 3.29 4.37 -6.43
CA ILE A 84 2.17 3.50 -6.82
C ILE A 84 2.58 2.05 -7.12
N TYR A 85 3.89 1.77 -7.24
CA TYR A 85 4.43 0.41 -7.22
C TYR A 85 4.28 -0.30 -5.86
N SER A 86 3.91 0.44 -4.80
CA SER A 86 3.68 -0.08 -3.46
C SER A 86 2.24 -0.54 -3.31
N TYR A 87 2.06 -1.79 -2.87
CA TYR A 87 0.75 -2.35 -2.53
C TYR A 87 -0.01 -1.50 -1.50
N TYR A 88 0.71 -0.82 -0.60
CA TYR A 88 0.12 0.11 0.35
C TYR A 88 -0.57 1.27 -0.35
N HIS A 89 0.09 1.95 -1.29
CA HIS A 89 -0.47 3.13 -1.97
C HIS A 89 -1.59 2.75 -2.94
N LEU A 90 -1.56 1.54 -3.52
CA LEU A 90 -2.70 1.01 -4.25
C LEU A 90 -3.95 0.94 -3.35
N LEU A 91 -3.84 0.31 -2.18
CA LEU A 91 -4.99 0.08 -1.30
C LEU A 91 -5.38 1.28 -0.43
N ALA A 92 -4.43 2.09 0.00
CA ALA A 92 -4.65 3.21 0.91
C ALA A 92 -5.08 4.48 0.16
N ASP A 93 -4.54 4.70 -1.04
CA ASP A 93 -4.67 5.98 -1.76
C ASP A 93 -5.59 5.82 -2.97
N LEU A 94 -5.23 4.97 -3.94
CA LEU A 94 -5.91 4.90 -5.24
C LEU A 94 -7.25 4.17 -5.16
N LEU A 95 -7.26 2.95 -4.62
CA LEU A 95 -8.44 2.10 -4.66
C LEU A 95 -9.67 2.70 -3.94
N PRO A 96 -9.56 3.28 -2.72
CA PRO A 96 -10.70 3.89 -2.05
C PRO A 96 -11.31 5.03 -2.86
N HIS A 97 -10.45 5.84 -3.49
CA HIS A 97 -10.86 6.91 -4.39
C HIS A 97 -11.66 6.37 -5.59
N LEU A 98 -11.17 5.31 -6.24
CA LEU A 98 -11.88 4.70 -7.37
C LEU A 98 -13.22 4.06 -6.96
N ILE A 99 -13.28 3.43 -5.78
CA ILE A 99 -14.52 2.80 -5.27
C ILE A 99 -15.60 3.85 -4.97
N ALA A 100 -15.21 4.99 -4.37
CA ALA A 100 -16.15 6.01 -3.92
C ALA A 100 -16.53 7.04 -5.00
N SER A 101 -15.76 7.13 -6.08
CA SER A 101 -15.96 8.11 -7.14
C SER A 101 -16.85 7.60 -8.28
N GLN A 102 -17.33 8.54 -9.11
CA GLN A 102 -17.93 8.20 -10.40
C GLN A 102 -16.94 7.42 -11.27
N LYS A 103 -17.44 6.41 -12.00
CA LYS A 103 -16.62 5.60 -12.91
C LYS A 103 -16.14 6.42 -14.11
N PHE A 104 -14.82 6.53 -14.23
CA PHE A 104 -14.09 7.07 -15.36
C PHE A 104 -12.83 6.22 -15.57
N PRO A 105 -12.18 6.26 -16.75
CA PRO A 105 -10.92 5.56 -16.95
C PRO A 105 -9.84 6.06 -15.98
N VAL A 106 -9.01 5.16 -15.45
CA VAL A 106 -7.86 5.49 -14.61
C VAL A 106 -6.58 5.46 -15.42
N LEU A 107 -5.82 6.56 -15.35
CA LEU A 107 -4.48 6.66 -15.93
C LEU A 107 -3.49 5.99 -14.99
N VAL A 108 -2.76 4.98 -15.47
CA VAL A 108 -1.74 4.27 -14.68
C VAL A 108 -0.39 4.31 -15.40
N PRO A 109 0.75 4.31 -14.68
CA PRO A 109 2.04 4.31 -15.34
C PRO A 109 2.43 2.91 -15.82
N GLU A 110 3.24 2.82 -16.89
CA GLU A 110 3.77 1.55 -17.40
C GLU A 110 4.59 0.75 -16.37
N PHE A 111 5.19 1.40 -15.38
CA PHE A 111 5.97 0.75 -14.34
C PHE A 111 5.10 0.16 -13.21
N MET A 112 3.78 0.37 -13.24
CA MET A 112 2.87 -0.22 -12.25
C MET A 112 2.97 -1.75 -12.32
N PRO A 113 3.09 -2.46 -11.18
CA PRO A 113 3.10 -3.92 -11.16
C PRO A 113 1.90 -4.50 -11.91
N THR A 114 2.14 -5.49 -12.76
CA THR A 114 1.08 -6.10 -13.60
C THR A 114 -0.06 -6.64 -12.75
N GLN A 115 0.24 -7.25 -11.59
CA GLN A 115 -0.75 -7.71 -10.62
C GLN A 115 -1.73 -6.61 -10.15
N PHE A 116 -1.32 -5.34 -10.15
CA PHE A 116 -2.18 -4.23 -9.76
C PHE A 116 -3.09 -3.81 -10.91
N ILE A 117 -2.55 -3.79 -12.13
CA ILE A 117 -3.32 -3.55 -13.35
C ILE A 117 -4.38 -4.65 -13.53
N ASP A 118 -3.99 -5.90 -13.31
CA ASP A 118 -4.89 -7.05 -13.40
C ASP A 118 -6.03 -6.95 -12.38
N LEU A 119 -5.73 -6.61 -11.11
CA LEU A 119 -6.74 -6.33 -10.09
C LEU A 119 -7.73 -5.24 -10.53
N LEU A 120 -7.23 -4.12 -11.06
CA LEU A 120 -8.09 -3.02 -11.48
C LEU A 120 -9.04 -3.45 -12.62
N LYS A 121 -8.53 -4.20 -13.59
CA LYS A 121 -9.32 -4.75 -14.69
C LYS A 121 -10.33 -5.79 -14.23
N GLU A 122 -9.95 -6.72 -13.36
CA GLU A 122 -10.85 -7.71 -12.74
C GLU A 122 -11.98 -7.03 -11.94
N ALA A 123 -11.68 -5.88 -11.35
CA ALA A 123 -12.67 -5.04 -10.66
C ALA A 123 -13.50 -4.13 -11.60
N GLU A 124 -13.42 -4.34 -12.92
CA GLU A 124 -14.15 -3.59 -13.94
C GLU A 124 -13.82 -2.09 -13.97
N PHE A 125 -12.62 -1.69 -13.52
CA PHE A 125 -12.11 -0.36 -13.81
C PHE A 125 -11.53 -0.33 -15.22
N GLU A 126 -11.89 0.69 -15.99
CA GLU A 126 -11.25 0.96 -17.27
C GLU A 126 -9.85 1.55 -17.00
N VAL A 127 -8.81 0.88 -17.49
CA VAL A 127 -7.41 1.25 -17.24
C VAL A 127 -6.75 1.69 -18.52
N GLN A 128 -6.15 2.87 -18.51
CA GLN A 128 -5.31 3.37 -19.60
C GLN A 128 -3.87 3.51 -19.11
N VAL A 129 -2.97 2.70 -19.67
CA VAL A 129 -1.54 2.70 -19.35
C VAL A 129 -0.85 3.81 -20.15
N LEU A 130 -0.04 4.62 -19.47
CA LEU A 130 0.73 5.70 -20.10
C LEU A 130 2.24 5.40 -20.08
N SER A 131 2.90 5.75 -21.19
CA SER A 131 4.35 5.93 -21.29
C SER A 131 4.82 7.06 -20.35
N PRO A 132 6.12 7.14 -19.98
CA PRO A 132 6.66 8.15 -19.09
C PRO A 132 6.84 9.50 -19.80
N GLU A 133 5.80 9.95 -20.50
CA GLU A 133 5.73 11.19 -21.28
C GLU A 133 4.85 12.23 -20.57
N ILE A 134 4.66 13.37 -21.22
CA ILE A 134 3.85 14.48 -20.72
C ILE A 134 2.50 14.46 -21.42
N PHE A 135 1.42 14.66 -20.67
CA PHE A 135 0.06 14.64 -21.18
C PHE A 135 -0.70 15.89 -20.75
N MET A 136 -1.46 16.47 -21.67
CA MET A 136 -2.47 17.48 -21.37
C MET A 136 -3.82 16.76 -21.25
N VAL A 137 -4.37 16.71 -20.05
CA VAL A 137 -5.61 15.98 -19.73
C VAL A 137 -6.75 16.97 -19.57
N GLU A 138 -7.80 16.83 -20.37
CA GLU A 138 -8.95 17.75 -20.38
C GLU A 138 -9.61 17.87 -19.01
N ARG A 139 -9.87 16.74 -18.34
CA ARG A 139 -10.36 16.73 -16.95
C ARG A 139 -9.73 15.61 -16.13
N LEU A 140 -9.04 15.96 -15.06
CA LEU A 140 -8.31 15.02 -14.20
C LEU A 140 -8.83 15.07 -12.76
N LEU A 141 -9.22 13.90 -12.24
CA LEU A 141 -9.63 13.69 -10.86
C LEU A 141 -8.41 13.21 -10.05
N ILE A 142 -7.99 13.98 -9.06
CA ILE A 142 -6.85 13.66 -8.21
C ILE A 142 -7.34 13.09 -6.88
N PRO A 143 -6.89 11.88 -6.47
CA PRO A 143 -7.21 11.30 -5.17
C PRO A 143 -6.91 12.22 -3.98
N GLU A 144 -7.83 12.30 -3.03
CA GLU A 144 -7.65 13.02 -1.77
C GLU A 144 -6.72 12.26 -0.82
N MET A 145 -5.83 12.99 -0.13
CA MET A 145 -4.82 12.42 0.77
C MET A 145 -5.09 12.82 2.22
N ASN A 146 -5.98 12.06 2.86
CA ASN A 146 -6.41 12.30 4.24
C ASN A 146 -5.35 11.88 5.27
N ILE A 147 -5.22 12.65 6.34
CA ILE A 147 -4.40 12.32 7.51
C ILE A 147 -5.35 12.11 8.70
N PRO A 148 -5.32 10.93 9.36
CA PRO A 148 -4.45 9.80 9.06
C PRO A 148 -4.90 8.99 7.83
N ASP A 149 -3.95 8.27 7.20
CA ASP A 149 -4.19 7.46 6.00
C ASP A 149 -5.32 6.44 6.20
N TRP A 150 -5.38 5.81 7.37
CA TRP A 150 -6.37 4.79 7.71
C TRP A 150 -7.40 5.30 8.71
N ASN A 151 -8.67 4.98 8.44
CA ASN A 151 -9.77 5.13 9.36
C ASN A 151 -10.77 3.98 9.17
N SER A 152 -11.67 3.78 10.15
CA SER A 152 -12.61 2.66 10.12
C SER A 152 -13.54 2.67 8.90
N GLU A 153 -13.88 3.84 8.36
CA GLU A 153 -14.75 3.95 7.18
C GLU A 153 -14.03 3.47 5.91
N LYS A 154 -12.77 3.89 5.71
CA LYS A 154 -11.91 3.43 4.61
C LYS A 154 -11.66 1.92 4.68
N VAL A 155 -11.37 1.38 5.87
CA VAL A 155 -11.18 -0.07 6.07
C VAL A 155 -12.42 -0.84 5.62
N LYS A 156 -13.61 -0.45 6.09
CA LYS A 156 -14.87 -1.09 5.71
C LYS A 156 -15.17 -0.98 4.22
N LEU A 157 -14.87 0.17 3.61
CA LEU A 157 -15.06 0.40 2.17
C LEU A 157 -14.25 -0.61 1.35
N ILE A 158 -12.95 -0.76 1.67
CA ILE A 158 -12.06 -1.69 0.97
C ILE A 158 -12.47 -3.14 1.23
N GLN A 159 -12.74 -3.51 2.49
CA GLN A 159 -13.19 -4.86 2.83
C GLN A 159 -14.44 -5.26 2.05
N TYR A 160 -15.47 -4.41 2.05
CA TYR A 160 -16.72 -4.63 1.32
C TYR A 160 -16.52 -4.74 -0.19
N PHE A 161 -15.61 -3.94 -0.76
CA PHE A 161 -15.24 -4.05 -2.16
C PHE A 161 -14.62 -5.42 -2.47
N PHE A 162 -13.65 -5.87 -1.67
CA PHE A 162 -13.01 -7.18 -1.85
C PHE A 162 -13.91 -8.38 -1.55
N GLU A 163 -14.94 -8.24 -0.72
CA GLU A 163 -15.99 -9.26 -0.55
C GLU A 163 -16.75 -9.54 -1.86
N LYS A 164 -16.93 -8.51 -2.70
CA LYS A 164 -17.63 -8.64 -3.98
C LYS A 164 -16.76 -9.26 -5.07
N ILE A 165 -15.54 -8.75 -5.23
CA ILE A 165 -14.65 -9.16 -6.34
C ILE A 165 -13.88 -10.45 -6.02
N VAL A 166 -13.65 -10.75 -4.75
CA VAL A 166 -13.04 -11.99 -4.28
C VAL A 166 -14.04 -12.65 -3.33
N PRO A 167 -15.09 -13.32 -3.84
CA PRO A 167 -16.03 -14.02 -2.98
C PRO A 167 -15.29 -15.09 -2.18
N LEU A 168 -15.79 -15.39 -0.99
CA LEU A 168 -15.33 -16.53 -0.20
C LEU A 168 -15.57 -17.81 -1.01
N LYS A 169 -14.59 -18.22 -1.81
CA LYS A 169 -14.55 -19.60 -2.29
C LYS A 169 -14.37 -20.44 -1.04
N SER A 170 -15.23 -21.44 -0.85
CA SER A 170 -14.84 -22.58 -0.03
C SER A 170 -13.51 -23.06 -0.61
N LEU A 171 -12.41 -22.86 0.13
CA LEU A 171 -11.15 -23.50 -0.20
C LEU A 171 -11.51 -24.97 -0.49
N PRO A 172 -11.22 -25.51 -1.69
CA PRO A 172 -11.53 -26.90 -1.97
C PRO A 172 -10.89 -27.69 -0.84
N ASN A 173 -11.68 -28.55 -0.20
CA ASN A 173 -11.39 -29.44 0.94
C ASN A 173 -9.97 -30.07 0.94
N SER A 174 -8.90 -29.28 0.96
CA SER A 174 -7.61 -29.70 1.45
C SER A 174 -7.84 -29.78 2.94
N GLN A 175 -7.49 -30.93 3.50
CA GLN A 175 -7.33 -31.09 4.93
C GLN A 175 -6.46 -29.93 5.40
N SER A 176 -7.07 -28.89 5.98
CA SER A 176 -6.36 -27.67 6.38
C SER A 176 -5.41 -28.03 7.51
N SER A 177 -4.21 -28.41 7.11
CA SER A 177 -3.09 -28.53 8.00
C SER A 177 -2.97 -27.19 8.75
N ASN A 178 -2.77 -27.24 10.07
CA ASN A 178 -2.61 -26.02 10.88
C ASN A 178 -1.51 -25.07 10.35
N SER A 179 -0.66 -25.51 9.41
CA SER A 179 0.42 -24.75 8.79
C SER A 179 -0.01 -23.69 7.79
N GLU A 180 -1.18 -23.79 7.15
CA GLU A 180 -1.65 -22.74 6.22
C GLU A 180 -2.19 -21.51 6.98
N LYS A 181 -2.56 -21.68 8.26
CA LYS A 181 -3.06 -20.59 9.10
C LYS A 181 -1.93 -19.78 9.75
N ARG A 182 -0.68 -20.23 9.70
CA ARG A 182 0.46 -19.53 10.33
C ARG A 182 1.44 -19.17 9.23
N ILE A 183 1.51 -17.89 8.88
CA ILE A 183 2.29 -17.44 7.74
C ILE A 183 3.44 -16.54 8.18
N TYR A 184 4.60 -16.78 7.59
CA TYR A 184 5.72 -15.86 7.61
C TYR A 184 5.86 -15.24 6.22
N VAL A 185 5.63 -13.93 6.14
CA VAL A 185 5.79 -13.16 4.92
C VAL A 185 7.25 -12.76 4.77
N SER A 186 7.95 -13.49 3.89
CA SER A 186 9.34 -13.19 3.57
C SER A 186 9.42 -11.95 2.71
N ARG A 187 10.49 -11.17 2.92
CA ARG A 187 10.85 -10.03 2.08
C ARG A 187 12.13 -10.28 1.27
N LYS A 188 12.61 -11.53 1.16
CA LYS A 188 13.87 -11.87 0.46
C LYS A 188 13.91 -11.36 -1.00
N LEU A 189 12.74 -11.22 -1.63
CA LEU A 189 12.59 -10.71 -3.00
C LEU A 189 12.38 -9.19 -3.09
N ALA A 190 12.19 -8.51 -1.95
CA ALA A 190 11.98 -7.08 -1.89
C ALA A 190 13.32 -6.31 -1.85
N VAL A 191 13.33 -5.13 -2.48
CA VAL A 191 14.53 -4.27 -2.59
C VAL A 191 15.07 -3.82 -1.23
N LYS A 192 14.21 -3.66 -0.21
CA LYS A 192 14.57 -3.11 1.10
C LYS A 192 13.89 -3.84 2.25
N ARG A 193 14.54 -3.77 3.42
CA ARG A 193 14.04 -4.28 4.71
C ARG A 193 13.79 -5.79 4.68
N HIS A 194 14.67 -6.53 4.02
CA HIS A 194 14.75 -7.98 4.18
C HIS A 194 15.66 -8.29 5.38
N LEU A 195 15.36 -9.39 6.08
CA LEU A 195 16.18 -9.84 7.20
C LEU A 195 17.43 -10.54 6.66
N SER A 196 18.62 -10.10 7.05
CA SER A 196 19.88 -10.67 6.53
C SER A 196 20.10 -12.12 6.98
N ASN A 197 19.58 -12.47 8.16
CA ASN A 197 19.73 -13.79 8.77
C ASN A 197 18.48 -14.68 8.63
N GLU A 198 17.67 -14.49 7.58
CA GLU A 198 16.41 -15.21 7.40
C GLU A 198 16.57 -16.74 7.53
N ASP A 199 17.58 -17.30 6.90
CA ASP A 199 17.81 -18.74 6.84
C ASP A 199 18.13 -19.35 8.23
N GLU A 200 18.57 -18.54 9.21
CA GLU A 200 18.88 -18.99 10.58
C GLU A 200 17.61 -19.29 11.39
N PHE A 201 16.55 -18.50 11.23
CA PHE A 201 15.33 -18.66 12.03
C PHE A 201 14.23 -19.48 11.32
N LEU A 202 14.38 -19.83 10.04
CA LEU A 202 13.41 -20.69 9.34
C LEU A 202 13.17 -22.05 10.02
N PRO A 203 14.17 -22.77 10.56
CA PRO A 203 13.93 -24.01 11.30
C PRO A 203 13.04 -23.80 12.53
N LEU A 204 13.20 -22.67 13.23
CA LEU A 204 12.38 -22.29 14.37
C LEU A 204 10.94 -22.03 13.94
N LEU A 205 10.73 -21.24 12.88
CA LEU A 205 9.40 -21.02 12.30
C LEU A 205 8.72 -22.33 11.89
N LYS A 206 9.47 -23.26 11.29
CA LYS A 206 8.98 -24.59 10.91
C LYS A 206 8.55 -25.43 12.12
N LYS A 207 9.32 -25.41 13.23
CA LYS A 207 8.94 -26.05 14.51
C LYS A 207 7.59 -25.51 15.00
N HIS A 208 7.33 -24.21 14.83
CA HIS A 208 6.09 -23.55 15.22
C HIS A 208 5.00 -23.57 14.11
N LYS A 209 5.19 -24.42 13.09
CA LYS A 209 4.25 -24.68 11.98
C LYS A 209 3.96 -23.46 11.12
N PHE A 210 4.88 -22.52 11.00
CA PHE A 210 4.76 -21.42 10.05
C PHE A 210 5.15 -21.86 8.64
N SER A 211 4.38 -21.39 7.67
CA SER A 211 4.69 -21.50 6.24
C SER A 211 5.32 -20.20 5.75
N LYS A 212 6.47 -20.29 5.07
CA LYS A 212 7.11 -19.15 4.43
C LYS A 212 6.41 -18.81 3.12
N ILE A 213 6.02 -17.56 2.96
CA ILE A 213 5.28 -17.05 1.80
C ILE A 213 6.04 -15.89 1.16
N TYR A 214 6.05 -15.86 -0.17
CA TYR A 214 6.44 -14.72 -0.99
C TYR A 214 5.19 -14.13 -1.62
N LEU A 215 4.76 -12.94 -1.17
CA LEU A 215 3.53 -12.32 -1.69
C LEU A 215 3.70 -11.88 -3.15
N GLU A 216 4.94 -11.62 -3.57
CA GLU A 216 5.30 -11.28 -4.95
C GLU A 216 4.91 -12.39 -5.94
N HIS A 217 4.80 -13.64 -5.48
CA HIS A 217 4.37 -14.77 -6.31
C HIS A 217 2.85 -14.97 -6.35
N LEU A 218 2.08 -14.18 -5.60
CA LEU A 218 0.64 -14.31 -5.48
C LEU A 218 -0.05 -13.11 -6.14
N SER A 219 -1.10 -13.37 -6.89
CA SER A 219 -2.05 -12.35 -7.31
C SER A 219 -2.73 -11.69 -6.10
N VAL A 220 -3.26 -10.48 -6.27
CA VAL A 220 -3.96 -9.79 -5.16
C VAL A 220 -5.12 -10.62 -4.60
N PRO A 221 -5.99 -11.26 -5.41
CA PRO A 221 -7.02 -12.16 -4.88
C PRO A 221 -6.48 -13.34 -4.06
N GLU A 222 -5.34 -13.93 -4.45
CA GLU A 222 -4.70 -15.01 -3.69
C GLU A 222 -4.15 -14.49 -2.35
N GLN A 223 -3.54 -13.30 -2.33
CA GLN A 223 -3.12 -12.66 -1.08
C GLN A 223 -4.30 -12.40 -0.15
N VAL A 224 -5.43 -11.90 -0.68
CA VAL A 224 -6.66 -11.70 0.10
C VAL A 224 -7.14 -13.02 0.73
N GLN A 225 -7.19 -14.11 -0.05
CA GLN A 225 -7.62 -15.42 0.46
C GLN A 225 -6.67 -15.98 1.52
N LEU A 226 -5.35 -15.85 1.29
CA LEU A 226 -4.34 -16.27 2.25
C LEU A 226 -4.56 -15.59 3.61
N PHE A 227 -4.68 -14.26 3.62
CA PHE A 227 -4.83 -13.49 4.86
C PHE A 227 -6.18 -13.72 5.54
N ARG A 228 -7.27 -13.93 4.80
CA ARG A 228 -8.59 -14.30 5.38
C ARG A 228 -8.56 -15.57 6.23
N SER A 229 -7.63 -16.48 5.96
CA SER A 229 -7.48 -17.74 6.70
C SER A 229 -6.36 -17.70 7.75
N ALA A 230 -5.60 -16.60 7.83
CA ALA A 230 -4.45 -16.50 8.70
C ALA A 230 -4.89 -16.35 10.17
N SER A 231 -4.32 -17.20 11.02
CA SER A 231 -4.37 -17.10 12.49
C SER A 231 -3.14 -16.37 13.06
N HIS A 232 -2.00 -16.46 12.38
CA HIS A 232 -0.75 -15.81 12.81
C HIS A 232 -0.02 -15.29 11.57
N VAL A 233 0.47 -14.06 11.65
CA VAL A 233 1.26 -13.41 10.60
C VAL A 233 2.55 -12.89 11.21
N ILE A 234 3.69 -13.34 10.70
CA ILE A 234 5.00 -12.74 11.00
C ILE A 234 5.48 -12.08 9.71
N ALA A 235 5.88 -10.81 9.77
CA ALA A 235 6.41 -10.13 8.59
C ALA A 235 7.41 -9.04 8.97
N ALA A 236 8.45 -8.87 8.18
CA ALA A 236 9.23 -7.64 8.24
C ALA A 236 8.41 -6.45 7.70
N HIS A 237 8.63 -5.27 8.27
CA HIS A 237 7.87 -4.06 7.98
C HIS A 237 7.86 -3.71 6.47
N GLY A 238 6.68 -3.63 5.87
CA GLY A 238 6.50 -3.18 4.50
C GLY A 238 5.09 -3.39 3.94
N ALA A 239 4.88 -2.93 2.70
CA ALA A 239 3.56 -2.81 2.08
C ALA A 239 2.70 -4.08 2.07
N GLY A 240 3.31 -5.27 2.10
CA GLY A 240 2.56 -6.54 2.20
C GLY A 240 1.72 -6.69 3.47
N LEU A 241 2.08 -5.99 4.56
CA LEU A 241 1.30 -5.96 5.81
C LEU A 241 -0.06 -5.26 5.65
N THR A 242 -0.28 -4.50 4.57
CA THR A 242 -1.62 -3.95 4.29
C THR A 242 -2.66 -5.06 4.12
N ASN A 243 -2.26 -6.28 3.76
CA ASN A 243 -3.18 -7.42 3.68
C ASN A 243 -3.82 -7.81 5.02
N ILE A 244 -3.34 -7.31 6.15
CA ILE A 244 -4.02 -7.46 7.45
C ILE A 244 -5.47 -6.96 7.39
N LEU A 245 -5.81 -6.02 6.49
CA LEU A 245 -7.19 -5.63 6.17
C LEU A 245 -8.14 -6.82 5.98
N PHE A 246 -7.65 -7.94 5.50
CA PHE A 246 -8.45 -9.12 5.19
C PHE A 246 -8.38 -10.21 6.25
N ALA A 247 -7.52 -10.05 7.25
CA ALA A 247 -7.31 -11.03 8.29
C ALA A 247 -8.43 -11.01 9.35
N PRO A 248 -8.75 -12.15 9.98
CA PRO A 248 -9.63 -12.21 11.14
C PRO A 248 -9.21 -11.24 12.25
N ALA A 249 -10.17 -10.73 13.03
CA ALA A 249 -9.90 -9.77 14.10
C ALA A 249 -9.01 -10.34 15.23
N ASP A 250 -9.04 -11.67 15.42
CA ASP A 250 -8.27 -12.43 16.41
C ASP A 250 -6.91 -12.91 15.89
N VAL A 251 -6.50 -12.52 14.68
CA VAL A 251 -5.17 -12.85 14.13
C VAL A 251 -4.06 -12.28 15.03
N LYS A 252 -3.02 -13.07 15.28
CA LYS A 252 -1.79 -12.59 15.94
C LYS A 252 -0.82 -12.05 14.89
N ILE A 253 -0.29 -10.86 15.10
CA ILE A 253 0.60 -10.22 14.12
C ILE A 253 1.90 -9.85 14.81
N LEU A 254 3.02 -10.29 14.28
CA LEU A 254 4.35 -9.81 14.65
C LEU A 254 4.94 -9.02 13.47
N GLU A 255 5.01 -7.71 13.64
CA GLU A 255 5.72 -6.83 12.72
C GLU A 255 7.18 -6.66 13.15
N ILE A 256 8.13 -7.05 12.30
CA ILE A 256 9.55 -6.87 12.56
C ILE A 256 10.01 -5.56 11.92
N ARG A 257 10.35 -4.57 12.75
CA ARG A 257 10.68 -3.19 12.33
C ARG A 257 12.20 -2.96 12.35
N PRO A 258 12.80 -2.29 11.36
CA PRO A 258 14.24 -2.00 11.37
C PRO A 258 14.65 -0.94 12.40
N VAL A 259 13.76 -0.01 12.73
CA VAL A 259 13.92 1.01 13.77
C VAL A 259 12.57 1.28 14.44
N LEU A 260 12.58 1.81 15.66
CA LEU A 260 11.37 2.10 16.45
C LEU A 260 10.33 2.95 15.71
N THR A 261 10.79 3.91 14.91
CA THR A 261 9.91 4.84 14.18
C THR A 261 9.29 4.24 12.93
N SER A 262 9.72 3.06 12.48
CA SER A 262 9.14 2.42 11.30
C SER A 262 7.72 1.96 11.60
N GLY A 263 6.76 2.34 10.74
CA GLY A 263 5.37 1.89 10.85
C GLY A 263 4.48 2.64 11.84
N GLN A 264 5.03 3.56 12.66
CA GLN A 264 4.29 4.32 13.68
C GLN A 264 3.05 5.06 13.16
N PHE A 265 3.01 5.44 11.89
CA PHE A 265 1.90 6.18 11.31
C PHE A 265 1.06 5.39 10.29
N CYS A 266 1.63 4.34 9.70
CA CYS A 266 0.95 3.56 8.66
C CYS A 266 0.24 2.34 9.26
N PHE A 267 1.01 1.36 9.73
CA PHE A 267 0.46 0.08 10.17
C PHE A 267 -0.01 0.09 11.61
N GLU A 268 0.63 0.86 12.48
CA GLU A 268 0.18 1.00 13.87
C GLU A 268 -1.24 1.59 13.94
N ASN A 269 -1.50 2.65 13.14
CA ASN A 269 -2.85 3.17 12.98
C ASN A 269 -3.79 2.12 12.36
N LEU A 270 -3.41 1.44 11.28
CA LEU A 270 -4.25 0.40 10.67
C LEU A 270 -4.62 -0.71 11.68
N PHE A 271 -3.65 -1.24 12.41
CA PHE A 271 -3.86 -2.34 13.36
C PHE A 271 -4.78 -1.91 14.51
N SER A 272 -4.67 -0.64 14.95
CA SER A 272 -5.56 -0.09 15.98
C SER A 272 -7.06 -0.08 15.59
N LEU A 273 -7.39 -0.24 14.31
CA LEU A 273 -8.77 -0.21 13.80
C LEU A 273 -9.50 -1.56 13.88
N GLY A 274 -8.85 -2.64 14.33
CA GLY A 274 -9.52 -3.95 14.43
C GLY A 274 -8.66 -5.17 14.78
N TRP A 275 -7.35 -5.03 14.98
CA TRP A 275 -6.43 -6.16 15.20
C TRP A 275 -5.63 -5.98 16.50
N PRO A 276 -6.28 -6.13 17.66
CA PRO A 276 -5.66 -5.91 18.98
C PRO A 276 -4.53 -6.90 19.30
N GLY A 277 -4.46 -8.04 18.59
CA GLY A 277 -3.38 -9.02 18.69
C GLY A 277 -2.09 -8.62 17.94
N SER A 278 -1.97 -7.38 17.49
CA SER A 278 -0.76 -6.89 16.83
C SER A 278 0.32 -6.47 17.82
N GLU A 279 1.54 -6.93 17.56
CA GLU A 279 2.74 -6.53 18.27
C GLU A 279 3.89 -6.32 17.29
N HIS A 280 4.95 -5.68 17.77
CA HIS A 280 6.14 -5.41 16.96
C HIS A 280 7.40 -5.77 17.70
N LEU A 281 8.43 -6.12 16.93
CA LEU A 281 9.77 -6.40 17.41
C LEU A 281 10.75 -5.51 16.65
N VAL A 282 11.61 -4.81 17.38
CA VAL A 282 12.70 -4.03 16.81
C VAL A 282 14.00 -4.73 17.17
N PRO A 283 14.72 -5.35 16.22
CA PRO A 283 15.97 -5.99 16.53
C PRO A 283 17.02 -5.00 17.02
N PRO A 284 18.01 -5.44 17.81
CA PRO A 284 19.13 -4.60 18.23
C PRO A 284 19.87 -4.03 17.03
N LEU A 285 20.29 -2.76 17.15
CA LEU A 285 21.14 -2.09 16.16
C LEU A 285 22.46 -2.85 16.01
N SER A 286 22.69 -3.48 14.86
CA SER A 286 23.84 -4.37 14.64
C SER A 286 24.52 -4.19 13.27
N GLY A 287 24.35 -3.03 12.63
CA GLY A 287 24.91 -2.75 11.30
C GLY A 287 24.17 -3.45 10.14
N GLU A 288 23.50 -4.57 10.44
CA GLU A 288 22.56 -5.25 9.56
C GLU A 288 21.16 -5.31 10.17
N PHE A 289 20.15 -5.51 9.32
CA PHE A 289 18.80 -5.79 9.78
C PHE A 289 18.62 -7.30 9.94
N ALA A 290 19.00 -7.81 11.12
CA ALA A 290 18.92 -9.22 11.48
C ALA A 290 17.97 -9.42 12.67
N LEU A 291 17.28 -10.56 12.74
CA LEU A 291 16.39 -10.93 13.83
C LEU A 291 17.05 -11.97 14.74
N PRO A 292 17.41 -11.63 16.00
CA PRO A 292 17.90 -12.60 16.95
C PRO A 292 16.89 -13.73 17.18
N LEU A 293 17.36 -14.98 17.15
CA LEU A 293 16.53 -16.17 17.29
C LEU A 293 15.84 -16.21 18.65
N GLU A 294 16.53 -15.75 19.70
CA GLU A 294 16.02 -15.74 21.07
C GLU A 294 14.80 -14.83 21.21
N LEU A 295 14.85 -13.63 20.62
CA LEU A 295 13.73 -12.69 20.64
C LEU A 295 12.52 -13.23 19.87
N LEU A 296 12.76 -13.94 18.76
CA LEU A 296 11.69 -14.60 18.02
C LEU A 296 11.11 -15.78 18.82
N ASP A 297 11.95 -16.61 19.44
CA ASP A 297 11.54 -17.76 20.24
C ASP A 297 10.66 -17.34 21.42
N GLU A 298 11.03 -16.26 22.13
CA GLU A 298 10.21 -15.69 23.22
C GLU A 298 8.78 -15.32 22.77
N VAL A 299 8.65 -14.69 21.60
CA VAL A 299 7.34 -14.37 21.01
C VAL A 299 6.58 -15.65 20.67
N LEU A 300 7.26 -16.59 20.02
CA LEU A 300 6.65 -17.83 19.54
C LEU A 300 6.19 -18.75 20.68
N GLU A 301 6.93 -18.85 21.78
CA GLU A 301 6.57 -19.60 22.98
C GLU A 301 5.39 -18.94 23.71
N ARG A 302 5.38 -17.59 23.81
CA ARG A 302 4.21 -16.86 24.36
C ARG A 302 2.94 -17.14 23.56
N TRP A 303 3.03 -17.14 22.22
CA TRP A 303 1.87 -17.47 21.37
C TRP A 303 1.40 -18.93 21.46
N GLN A 304 2.24 -19.87 21.92
CA GLN A 304 1.85 -21.26 22.16
C GLN A 304 1.09 -21.43 23.49
N GLY A 305 1.45 -20.66 24.52
CA GLY A 305 0.85 -20.75 25.86
C GLY A 305 -0.54 -20.10 26.00
N GLU A 306 -0.96 -19.29 25.04
CA GLU A 306 -2.26 -18.63 25.06
C GLU A 306 -3.41 -19.61 24.71
N PRO A 307 -4.50 -19.64 25.50
CA PRO A 307 -5.66 -20.47 25.18
C PRO A 307 -6.24 -20.08 23.82
N LYS A 308 -6.67 -21.09 23.05
CA LYS A 308 -7.39 -20.85 21.79
C LYS A 308 -8.73 -20.19 22.14
N THR A 309 -8.87 -18.91 21.82
CA THR A 309 -10.13 -18.16 21.90
C THR A 309 -11.12 -18.64 20.86
#